data_AF-A0A6J6ACS8-F1
#
_entry.id   AF-A0A6J6ACS8-F1
#
_cell.length_a   1.000
_cell.length_b   1.000
_cell.length_c   1.000
_cell.angle_alpha   90.00
_cell.angle_beta   90.00
_cell.angle_gamma   90.00
#
_symmetry.space_group_name_H-M   'P 1'
#
loop_
_entity.id
_entity.type
_entity.pdbx_description
1 polymer ?
#
loop_
_entity_poly.entity_id
_entity_poly.type
_entity_poly.pdbx_seq_one_letter_code
_entity_poly.pdbx_strand_id
1 'polypeptide(L)'
;MLSIGNGEIKSDRIDAKDFGLSNAPIEAIVGGDSLENARISRAIFAGETGAPRDAVLLNAAAAIAAFDGAVGEDIRERLTKGLRRAKEAVDSGNALALLNKWAALTQEISAS
;
A
#
# COMPACT_ATOMS: atom_id res chain seq x y z
N MET A 1 -15.43 4.17 -2.88
CA MET A 1 -14.32 5.10 -2.63
C MET A 1 -14.83 6.51 -2.82
N LEU A 2 -14.62 7.37 -1.83
CA LEU A 2 -14.87 8.81 -1.98
C LEU A 2 -13.56 9.48 -2.37
N SER A 3 -13.59 10.36 -3.36
CA SER A 3 -12.44 11.18 -3.75
C SER A 3 -12.79 12.66 -3.65
N ILE A 4 -11.85 13.45 -3.13
CA ILE A 4 -12.02 14.90 -2.93
C ILE A 4 -11.00 15.63 -3.80
N GLY A 5 -11.44 16.65 -4.52
CA GLY A 5 -10.58 17.43 -5.41
C GLY A 5 -11.36 18.53 -6.13
N ASN A 6 -10.70 19.64 -6.48
CA ASN A 6 -11.33 20.78 -7.16
C ASN A 6 -12.59 21.33 -6.46
N GLY A 7 -12.65 21.24 -5.13
CA GLY A 7 -13.83 21.65 -4.35
C GLY A 7 -15.03 20.69 -4.44
N GLU A 8 -14.87 19.52 -5.06
CA GLU A 8 -15.91 18.52 -5.24
C GLU A 8 -15.62 17.22 -4.48
N ILE A 9 -16.69 16.49 -4.15
CA ILE A 9 -16.64 15.10 -3.66
C ILE A 9 -17.29 14.21 -4.71
N LYS A 10 -16.57 13.16 -5.13
CA LYS A 10 -17.08 12.13 -6.04
C LYS A 10 -17.10 10.77 -5.35
N SER A 11 -18.02 9.91 -5.77
CA SER A 11 -18.21 8.57 -5.23
C SER A 11 -18.14 7.53 -6.33
N ASP A 12 -17.21 6.59 -6.17
CA ASP A 12 -16.95 5.51 -7.12
C ASP A 12 -16.96 4.15 -6.42
N ARG A 13 -17.42 3.12 -7.13
CA ARG A 13 -17.22 1.73 -6.71
C ARG A 13 -15.96 1.20 -7.39
N ILE A 14 -15.06 0.60 -6.62
CA ILE A 14 -13.83 -0.04 -7.11
C ILE A 14 -13.86 -1.52 -6.72
N ASP A 15 -13.34 -2.38 -7.58
CA ASP A 15 -13.14 -3.82 -7.33
C ASP A 15 -11.63 -4.13 -7.46
N ALA A 16 -11.12 -5.10 -6.70
CA ALA A 16 -9.70 -5.49 -6.80
C ALA A 16 -9.34 -5.96 -8.22
N LYS A 17 -10.32 -6.55 -8.92
CA LYS A 17 -10.20 -6.99 -10.31
C LYS A 17 -9.95 -5.84 -11.29
N ASP A 18 -10.37 -4.61 -10.97
CA ASP A 18 -10.09 -3.42 -11.78
C ASP A 18 -8.58 -3.17 -11.91
N PHE A 19 -7.77 -3.76 -11.01
CA PHE A 19 -6.33 -3.57 -10.92
C PHE A 19 -5.54 -4.86 -11.14
N GLY A 20 -6.18 -5.90 -11.67
CA GLY A 20 -5.57 -7.21 -11.91
C GLY A 20 -5.26 -8.00 -10.63
N LEU A 21 -5.89 -7.64 -9.50
CA LEU A 21 -5.76 -8.35 -8.23
C LEU A 21 -6.93 -9.32 -8.06
N SER A 22 -6.71 -10.41 -7.31
CA SER A 22 -7.77 -11.35 -6.99
C SER A 22 -8.55 -10.89 -5.76
N ASN A 23 -9.87 -11.09 -5.76
CA ASN A 23 -10.65 -10.94 -4.55
C ASN A 23 -10.27 -12.06 -3.57
N ALA A 24 -9.99 -11.69 -2.32
CA ALA A 24 -9.62 -12.61 -1.25
C ALA A 24 -10.68 -12.57 -0.14
N PRO A 25 -10.91 -13.70 0.55
CA PRO A 25 -11.77 -13.72 1.72
C PRO A 25 -11.12 -12.92 2.87
N ILE A 26 -11.93 -12.41 3.80
CA ILE A 26 -11.41 -11.55 4.88
C ILE A 26 -10.38 -12.30 5.73
N GLU A 27 -10.58 -13.60 5.93
CA GLU A 27 -9.69 -14.48 6.69
C GLU A 27 -8.28 -14.55 6.10
N ALA A 28 -8.10 -14.26 4.80
CA ALA A 28 -6.80 -14.25 4.14
C ALA A 28 -5.97 -12.97 4.42
N ILE A 29 -6.57 -11.95 5.02
CA ILE A 29 -5.90 -10.69 5.38
C ILE A 29 -5.98 -10.39 6.89
N VAL A 30 -6.53 -11.30 7.68
CA VAL A 30 -6.57 -11.18 9.13
C VAL A 30 -5.14 -11.20 9.68
N GLY A 31 -4.80 -10.17 10.46
CA GLY A 31 -3.57 -10.12 11.24
C GLY A 31 -3.71 -10.90 12.55
N GLY A 32 -2.58 -11.08 13.23
CA GLY A 32 -2.51 -11.74 14.52
C GLY A 32 -2.02 -10.80 15.62
N ASP A 33 -1.19 -11.34 16.51
CA ASP A 33 -0.49 -10.55 17.52
C ASP A 33 0.58 -9.63 16.90
N SER A 34 1.29 -8.89 17.76
CA SER A 34 2.33 -7.95 17.31
C SER A 34 3.50 -8.64 16.59
N LEU A 35 3.88 -9.86 17.00
CA LEU A 35 4.98 -10.60 16.39
C LEU A 35 4.55 -11.13 15.01
N GLU A 36 3.34 -11.66 14.92
CA GLU A 36 2.76 -12.14 13.67
C GLU A 36 2.59 -10.99 12.66
N ASN A 37 2.03 -9.86 13.07
CA ASN A 37 1.86 -8.70 12.19
C ASN A 37 3.21 -8.12 11.72
N ALA A 38 4.23 -8.14 12.59
CA ALA A 38 5.58 -7.73 12.21
C ALA A 38 6.22 -8.72 11.21
N ARG A 39 5.96 -10.03 11.36
CA ARG A 39 6.40 -11.05 10.39
C ARG A 39 5.73 -10.84 9.04
N ILE A 40 4.40 -10.69 9.01
CA ILE A 40 3.61 -10.45 7.79
C ILE A 40 4.11 -9.19 7.08
N SER A 41 4.29 -8.09 7.80
CA SER A 41 4.74 -6.83 7.20
C SER A 41 6.14 -6.95 6.57
N ARG A 42 7.09 -7.61 7.27
CA ARG A 42 8.43 -7.86 6.72
C ARG A 42 8.39 -8.78 5.50
N ALA A 43 7.56 -9.82 5.52
CA ALA A 43 7.35 -10.71 4.39
C ALA A 43 6.85 -9.95 3.14
N ILE A 44 5.83 -9.10 3.32
CA ILE A 44 5.31 -8.25 2.24
C ILE A 44 6.41 -7.36 1.67
N PHE A 45 7.18 -6.66 2.52
CA PHE A 45 8.25 -5.78 2.06
C PHE A 45 9.45 -6.52 1.47
N ALA A 46 9.64 -7.80 1.81
CA ALA A 46 10.60 -8.69 1.17
C ALA A 46 10.11 -9.25 -0.18
N GLY A 47 8.89 -8.90 -0.61
CA GLY A 47 8.32 -9.28 -1.89
C GLY A 47 7.38 -10.49 -1.87
N GLU A 48 7.05 -11.05 -0.69
CA GLU A 48 6.12 -12.18 -0.59
C GLU A 48 4.76 -11.82 -1.22
N THR A 49 4.30 -12.66 -2.16
CA THR A 49 3.04 -12.48 -2.89
C THR A 49 1.87 -13.10 -2.16
N GLY A 50 0.68 -12.49 -2.25
CA GLY A 50 -0.54 -13.02 -1.67
C GLY A 50 -1.51 -11.91 -1.25
N ALA A 51 -2.67 -12.30 -0.73
CA ALA A 51 -3.74 -11.37 -0.35
C ALA A 51 -3.30 -10.24 0.60
N PRO A 52 -2.44 -10.48 1.63
CA PRO A 52 -1.93 -9.39 2.47
C PRO A 52 -1.13 -8.34 1.69
N ARG A 53 -0.27 -8.79 0.76
CA ARG A 53 0.49 -7.88 -0.11
C ARG A 53 -0.43 -7.10 -1.02
N ASP A 54 -1.40 -7.74 -1.66
CA ASP A 54 -2.35 -7.07 -2.56
C ASP A 54 -3.14 -5.97 -1.84
N ALA A 55 -3.60 -6.23 -0.61
CA ALA A 55 -4.28 -5.25 0.22
C ALA A 55 -3.37 -4.05 0.59
N VAL A 56 -2.13 -4.33 0.99
CA VAL A 56 -1.14 -3.27 1.31
C VAL A 56 -0.82 -2.42 0.09
N LEU A 57 -0.59 -3.05 -1.06
CA LEU A 57 -0.26 -2.35 -2.30
C LEU A 57 -1.42 -1.47 -2.80
N LEU A 58 -2.66 -1.93 -2.69
CA LEU A 58 -3.83 -1.13 -3.09
C LEU A 58 -4.04 0.07 -2.15
N ASN A 59 -3.83 -0.09 -0.83
CA ASN A 59 -3.87 1.02 0.11
C ASN A 59 -2.74 2.04 -0.14
N ALA A 60 -1.53 1.56 -0.42
CA ALA A 60 -0.41 2.42 -0.80
C ALA A 60 -0.69 3.16 -2.12
N ALA A 61 -1.31 2.49 -3.10
CA ALA A 61 -1.73 3.11 -4.35
C ALA A 61 -2.72 4.27 -4.12
N ALA A 62 -3.68 4.11 -3.21
CA ALA A 62 -4.62 5.16 -2.84
C ALA A 62 -3.92 6.36 -2.19
N ALA A 63 -2.96 6.11 -1.29
CA ALA A 63 -2.15 7.17 -0.68
C ALA A 63 -1.31 7.93 -1.73
N ILE A 64 -0.68 7.22 -2.66
CA ILE A 64 0.10 7.82 -3.76
C ILE A 64 -0.81 8.63 -4.69
N ALA A 65 -1.97 8.10 -5.07
CA ALA A 65 -2.95 8.78 -5.92
C ALA A 65 -3.52 10.05 -5.27
N ALA A 66 -3.65 10.06 -3.94
CA ALA A 66 -4.04 11.24 -3.18
C ALA A 66 -2.92 12.28 -3.14
N PHE A 67 -1.67 11.85 -2.90
CA PHE A 67 -0.49 12.72 -2.89
C PHE A 67 -0.23 13.39 -4.24
N ASP A 68 -0.32 12.63 -5.34
CA ASP A 68 -0.06 13.15 -6.69
C ASP A 68 -1.11 14.17 -7.15
N GLY A 69 -2.30 14.20 -6.54
CA GLY A 69 -3.27 15.28 -6.75
C GLY A 69 -3.86 15.37 -8.16
N ALA A 70 -3.77 14.33 -8.99
CA ALA A 70 -4.28 14.28 -10.37
C ALA A 70 -5.82 14.18 -10.44
N VAL A 71 -6.52 15.09 -9.77
CA VAL A 71 -7.98 15.06 -9.52
C VAL A 71 -8.86 15.17 -10.77
N GLY A 72 -8.28 15.53 -11.92
CA GLY A 72 -8.97 15.53 -13.22
C GLY A 72 -8.95 14.19 -13.96
N GLU A 73 -8.14 13.23 -13.51
CA GLU A 73 -8.06 11.88 -14.09
C GLU A 73 -9.08 10.93 -13.46
N ASP A 74 -9.44 9.88 -14.19
CA ASP A 74 -10.28 8.81 -13.65
C ASP A 74 -9.62 8.15 -12.42
N ILE A 75 -10.41 7.81 -11.41
CA ILE A 75 -9.88 7.26 -10.16
C ILE A 75 -9.14 5.93 -10.37
N ARG A 76 -9.56 5.11 -11.34
CA ARG A 76 -8.90 3.83 -11.64
C ARG A 76 -7.55 4.05 -12.29
N GLU A 77 -7.41 5.06 -13.15
CA GLU A 77 -6.11 5.42 -13.75
C GLU A 77 -5.13 5.89 -12.67
N ARG A 78 -5.59 6.75 -11.76
CA ARG A 78 -4.78 7.25 -10.64
C ARG A 78 -4.33 6.11 -9.72
N LEU A 79 -5.24 5.22 -9.35
CA LEU A 79 -4.93 4.03 -8.55
C LEU A 79 -4.00 3.07 -9.30
N THR A 80 -4.16 2.90 -10.61
CA THR A 80 -3.28 2.04 -11.42
C THR A 80 -1.84 2.59 -11.44
N LYS A 81 -1.67 3.90 -11.62
CA LYS A 81 -0.36 4.58 -11.54
C LYS A 81 0.25 4.41 -10.14
N GLY A 82 -0.55 4.63 -9.09
CA GLY A 82 -0.14 4.42 -7.70
C GLY A 82 0.27 2.98 -7.40
N LEU A 83 -0.48 2.00 -7.92
CA LEU A 83 -0.22 0.58 -7.71
C LEU A 83 1.08 0.15 -8.37
N ARG A 84 1.39 0.66 -9.57
CA ARG A 84 2.67 0.43 -10.23
C ARG A 84 3.84 0.91 -9.36
N ARG A 85 3.74 2.13 -8.81
CA ARG A 85 4.75 2.71 -7.92
C ARG A 85 4.89 1.93 -6.61
N ALA A 86 3.77 1.50 -6.02
CA ALA A 86 3.77 0.69 -4.81
C ALA A 86 4.43 -0.67 -5.04
N LYS A 87 4.11 -1.35 -6.16
CA LYS A 87 4.76 -2.61 -6.57
C LYS A 87 6.25 -2.42 -6.75
N GLU A 88 6.66 -1.39 -7.49
CA GLU A 88 8.07 -1.07 -7.71
C GLU A 88 8.82 -0.81 -6.39
N ALA A 89 8.23 -0.08 -5.45
CA ALA A 89 8.85 0.18 -4.14
C ALA A 89 9.08 -1.11 -3.33
N VAL A 90 8.16 -2.08 -3.40
CA VAL A 90 8.31 -3.38 -2.74
C VAL A 90 9.30 -4.27 -3.49
N ASP A 91 9.10 -4.46 -4.80
CA ASP A 91 9.84 -5.42 -5.62
C ASP A 91 11.30 -5.02 -5.84
N SER A 92 11.62 -3.73 -5.77
CA SER A 92 13.01 -3.23 -5.76
C SER A 92 13.71 -3.42 -4.42
N GLY A 93 13.00 -3.82 -3.36
CA GLY A 93 13.53 -3.91 -1.99
C GLY A 93 13.63 -2.57 -1.27
N ASN A 94 13.25 -1.45 -1.91
CA ASN A 94 13.32 -0.11 -1.32
C ASN A 94 12.44 0.05 -0.08
N ALA A 95 11.25 -0.57 -0.07
CA ALA A 95 10.36 -0.56 1.09
C ALA A 95 11.01 -1.23 2.31
N LEU A 96 11.61 -2.41 2.14
CA LEU A 96 12.31 -3.12 3.21
C LEU A 96 13.55 -2.35 3.67
N ALA A 97 14.32 -1.79 2.74
CA ALA A 97 15.48 -0.97 3.06
C ALA A 97 15.09 0.27 3.88
N LEU A 98 13.96 0.92 3.56
CA LEU A 98 13.44 2.05 4.31
C LEU A 98 13.04 1.66 5.74
N LEU A 99 12.33 0.54 5.91
CA LEU A 99 11.98 0.03 7.24
C LEU A 99 13.22 -0.20 8.10
N ASN A 100 14.25 -0.82 7.54
CA ASN A 100 15.50 -1.08 8.27
C ASN A 100 16.21 0.21 8.67
N LYS A 101 16.24 1.21 7.78
CA LYS A 101 16.81 2.54 8.08
C LYS A 101 16.05 3.24 9.20
N TRP A 102 14.72 3.20 9.20
CA TRP A 102 13.91 3.78 10.27
C TRP A 102 14.16 3.09 11.61
N ALA A 103 14.19 1.76 11.63
CA ALA A 103 14.49 1.01 12.85
C ALA A 103 15.86 1.40 13.43
N ALA A 104 16.91 1.42 12.60
CA ALA A 104 18.25 1.82 13.02
C ALA A 104 18.26 3.25 13.58
N LEU A 105 17.68 4.21 12.85
CA LEU A 105 17.64 5.61 13.28
C LEU A 105 16.95 5.79 14.64
N THR A 106 15.80 5.12 14.86
CA THR A 106 15.08 5.23 16.13
C THR A 106 15.87 4.65 17.31
N GLN A 107 16.70 3.63 17.07
CA GLN A 107 17.58 3.04 18.09
C GLN A 107 18.77 3.95 18.40
N GLU A 108 19.37 4.57 17.38
CA GLU A 108 20.46 5.54 17.54
C GLU A 108 20.02 6.76 18.35
N ILE A 109 18.84 7.32 18.04
CA ILE A 109 18.27 8.46 18.76
C ILE A 109 17.98 8.10 20.22
N SER A 110 17.49 6.89 20.48
CA SER A 110 17.17 6.45 21.86
C SER A 110 18.41 6.18 22.72
N ALA A 111 19.57 5.98 22.09
CA ALA A 111 20.85 5.72 22.75
C ALA A 111 21.69 7.00 22.98
N SER A 112 21.24 8.14 22.44
CA SER A 112 21.87 9.46 22.57
C SER A 112 21.27 10.26 23.73
#